data_AF-A0A7W9AG20-F1
#
_entry.id   AF-A0A7W9AG20-F1
#
_cell.length_a   1.000
_cell.length_b   1.000
_cell.length_c   1.000
_cell.angle_alpha   90.00
_cell.angle_beta   90.00
_cell.angle_gamma   90.00
#
_symmetry.space_group_name_H-M   'P 1'
#
loop_
_entity.id
_entity.type
_entity.pdbx_description
1 polymer ?
#
loop_
_entity_poly.entity_id
_entity_poly.type
_entity_poly.pdbx_seq_one_letter_code
_entity_poly.pdbx_strand_id
1 'polypeptide(L)'
;MADSRQARDSYLLAEHYLREALCQSAWSPGQLLNLVEIAALLEISPTPVREAASRLVGATALEFRRGQGYFVPDLSSEDVVELYRIVERLVVLNMPRFADGARLATDGRPPCARVMMDWMADALDPSYAARLIRQISGRLAPILGVEGLIMEPSDPGRLLQALVSGDRAAATRVARRYFRARTRAADLLIARWRRMQRIVKKDFE
;
A
#
# COMPACT_ATOMS: atom_id res chain seq x y z
N MET A 1 4.52 31.42 -14.96
CA MET A 1 3.59 30.30 -15.27
C MET A 1 4.33 29.03 -15.70
N ALA A 2 5.40 29.10 -16.50
CA ALA A 2 6.19 27.91 -16.89
C ALA A 2 6.90 27.23 -15.69
N ASP A 3 7.47 28.03 -14.78
CA ASP A 3 8.21 27.55 -13.61
C ASP A 3 7.32 26.75 -12.62
N SER A 4 6.10 27.21 -12.36
CA SER A 4 5.14 26.53 -11.49
C SER A 4 4.62 25.21 -12.08
N ARG A 5 4.58 25.09 -13.42
CA ARG A 5 4.19 23.84 -14.10
C ARG A 5 5.33 22.83 -14.04
N GLN A 6 6.56 23.25 -14.33
CA GLN A 6 7.75 22.41 -14.25
C GLN A 6 7.97 21.86 -12.82
N ALA A 7 7.76 22.71 -11.80
CA ALA A 7 7.85 22.30 -10.40
C ALA A 7 6.79 21.24 -10.04
N ARG A 8 5.55 21.42 -10.50
CA ARG A 8 4.46 20.45 -10.32
C ARG A 8 4.77 19.12 -11.00
N ASP A 9 5.27 19.15 -12.23
CA ASP A 9 5.59 17.94 -12.99
C ASP A 9 6.75 17.16 -12.32
N SER A 10 7.76 17.88 -11.80
CA SER A 10 8.87 17.30 -11.03
C SER A 10 8.40 16.65 -9.73
N TYR A 11 7.49 17.30 -8.99
CA TYR A 11 6.89 16.73 -7.79
C TYR A 11 6.10 15.44 -8.10
N LEU A 12 5.26 15.47 -9.15
CA LEU A 12 4.45 14.31 -9.52
C LEU A 12 5.31 13.13 -9.98
N LEU A 13 6.39 13.40 -10.72
CA LEU A 13 7.38 12.40 -11.10
C LEU A 13 8.01 11.74 -9.86
N ALA A 14 8.47 12.55 -8.91
CA ALA A 14 9.06 12.05 -7.67
C ALA A 14 8.06 11.24 -6.83
N GLU A 15 6.83 11.74 -6.64
CA GLU A 15 5.79 11.02 -5.90
C GLU A 15 5.46 9.67 -6.56
N HIS A 16 5.31 9.65 -7.88
CA HIS A 16 5.04 8.42 -8.63
C HIS A 16 6.17 7.40 -8.46
N TYR A 17 7.43 7.83 -8.66
CA TYR A 17 8.59 6.96 -8.49
C TYR A 17 8.67 6.36 -7.09
N LEU A 18 8.55 7.20 -6.04
CA LEU A 18 8.63 6.73 -4.66
C LEU A 18 7.50 5.73 -4.32
N ARG A 19 6.28 6.00 -4.78
CA ARG A 19 5.14 5.09 -4.57
C ARG A 19 5.32 3.76 -5.27
N GLU A 20 5.77 3.77 -6.53
CA GLU A 20 5.97 2.54 -7.29
C GLU A 20 7.12 1.72 -6.70
N ALA A 21 8.23 2.34 -6.30
CA ALA A 21 9.33 1.66 -5.63
C ALA A 21 8.88 0.98 -4.32
N LEU A 22 8.05 1.65 -3.51
CA LEU A 22 7.44 1.02 -2.33
C LEU A 22 6.55 -0.16 -2.73
N CYS A 23 5.65 0.04 -3.71
CA CYS A 23 4.71 -1.00 -4.15
C CYS A 23 5.42 -2.19 -4.81
N GLN A 24 6.63 -2.03 -5.33
CA GLN A 24 7.45 -3.11 -5.89
C GLN A 24 8.37 -3.75 -4.85
N SER A 25 8.28 -3.32 -3.59
CA SER A 25 9.14 -3.79 -2.50
C SER A 25 10.63 -3.57 -2.81
N ALA A 26 10.94 -2.48 -3.53
CA ALA A 26 12.27 -2.17 -4.06
C ALA A 26 13.28 -1.71 -2.98
N TRP A 27 12.82 -1.46 -1.75
CA TRP A 27 13.65 -1.10 -0.61
C TRP A 27 13.45 -2.07 0.55
N SER A 28 14.48 -2.21 1.39
CA SER A 28 14.44 -3.08 2.57
C SER A 28 13.60 -2.45 3.70
N PRO A 29 13.03 -3.28 4.59
CA PRO A 29 12.45 -2.79 5.83
C PRO A 29 13.47 -1.94 6.60
N GLY A 30 13.04 -0.77 7.10
CA GLY A 30 13.90 0.14 7.86
C GLY A 30 15.02 0.82 7.05
N GLN A 31 15.05 0.69 5.72
CA GLN A 31 16.07 1.32 4.88
C GLN A 31 15.96 2.85 4.91
N LEU A 32 17.09 3.53 5.17
CA LEU A 32 17.24 4.96 4.97
C LEU A 32 17.26 5.29 3.47
N LEU A 33 16.39 6.21 3.04
CA LEU A 33 16.32 6.65 1.66
C LEU A 33 17.31 7.80 1.41
N ASN A 34 18.18 7.62 0.41
CA ASN A 34 19.02 8.68 -0.08
C ASN A 34 18.27 9.53 -1.12
N LEU A 35 17.64 10.62 -0.65
CA LEU A 35 16.86 11.50 -1.53
C LEU A 35 17.72 12.24 -2.56
N VAL A 36 19.02 12.41 -2.31
CA VAL A 36 19.94 13.06 -3.27
C VAL A 36 20.22 12.12 -4.44
N GLU A 37 20.47 10.84 -4.17
CA GLU A 37 20.64 9.83 -5.22
C GLU A 37 19.34 9.64 -6.03
N ILE A 38 18.19 9.60 -5.36
CA ILE A 38 16.89 9.51 -6.04
C ILE A 38 16.66 10.75 -6.93
N ALA A 39 16.99 11.95 -6.45
CA ALA A 39 16.88 13.17 -7.24
C ALA A 39 17.80 13.16 -8.48
N ALA A 40 19.04 12.69 -8.31
CA ALA A 40 19.99 12.55 -9.40
C ALA A 40 19.52 11.53 -10.45
N LEU A 41 18.97 10.39 -10.01
CA LEU A 41 18.40 9.37 -10.90
C LEU A 41 17.23 9.90 -11.73
N LEU A 42 16.42 10.78 -11.15
CA LEU A 42 15.26 11.38 -11.81
C LEU A 42 15.58 12.68 -12.55
N GLU A 43 16.85 13.13 -12.55
CA GLU A 43 17.30 14.38 -13.15
C GLU A 43 16.53 15.63 -12.67
N ILE A 44 16.15 15.65 -11.39
CA ILE A 44 15.45 16.78 -10.75
C ILE A 44 16.20 17.26 -9.50
N SER A 45 15.83 18.42 -8.98
CA SER A 45 16.42 18.90 -7.73
C SER A 45 15.94 18.07 -6.52
N PRO A 46 16.69 18.05 -5.39
CA PRO A 46 16.26 17.31 -4.20
C PRO A 46 14.99 17.82 -3.52
N THR A 47 14.56 19.05 -3.82
CA THR A 47 13.37 19.69 -3.22
C THR A 47 12.07 18.94 -3.52
N PRO A 48 11.66 18.72 -4.80
CA PRO A 48 10.46 17.95 -5.12
C PRO A 48 10.49 16.52 -4.56
N VAL A 49 11.66 15.88 -4.51
CA VAL A 49 11.81 14.54 -3.91
C VAL A 49 11.53 14.57 -2.41
N ARG A 50 12.02 15.59 -1.70
CA ARG A 50 11.75 15.78 -0.26
C ARG A 50 10.29 16.10 0.03
N GLU A 51 9.65 16.91 -0.80
CA GLU A 51 8.23 17.21 -0.71
C GLU A 51 7.38 15.96 -0.91
N ALA A 52 7.67 15.18 -1.95
CA ALA A 52 7.01 13.90 -2.20
C ALA A 52 7.22 12.91 -1.04
N ALA A 53 8.45 12.78 -0.52
CA ALA A 53 8.73 11.94 0.64
C ALA A 53 7.96 12.41 1.89
N SER A 54 7.88 13.71 2.12
CA SER A 54 7.11 14.31 3.22
C SER A 54 5.62 13.99 3.09
N ARG A 55 5.08 14.04 1.87
CA ARG A 55 3.69 13.66 1.60
C ARG A 55 3.43 12.19 1.91
N LEU A 56 4.37 11.31 1.56
CA LEU A 56 4.28 9.87 1.84
C LEU A 56 4.43 9.53 3.32
N VAL A 57 5.15 10.33 4.10
CA VAL A 57 5.13 10.26 5.57
C VAL A 57 3.74 10.58 6.11
N GLY A 58 3.11 11.64 5.60
CA GLY A 58 1.71 11.95 5.95
C GLY A 58 0.71 10.87 5.53
N ALA A 59 1.03 10.09 4.50
CA ALA A 59 0.27 8.92 4.06
C ALA A 59 0.73 7.61 4.75
N THR A 60 1.64 7.69 5.74
CA THR A 60 2.20 6.57 6.50
C THR A 60 2.94 5.50 5.68
N ALA A 61 3.28 5.80 4.43
CA ALA A 61 4.03 4.91 3.54
C ALA A 61 5.55 5.03 3.73
N LEU A 62 6.01 6.12 4.33
CA LEU A 62 7.38 6.33 4.80
C LEU A 62 7.36 6.80 6.26
N GLU A 63 8.51 6.68 6.92
CA GLU A 63 8.74 7.18 8.27
C GLU A 63 9.77 8.31 8.25
N PHE A 64 9.55 9.38 9.00
CA PHE A 64 10.54 10.44 9.17
C PHE A 64 11.14 10.37 10.57
N ARG A 65 12.46 10.35 10.66
CA ARG A 65 13.21 10.37 11.93
C ARG A 65 14.03 11.64 11.99
N ARG A 66 13.76 12.48 13.01
CA ARG A 66 14.40 13.80 13.16
C ARG A 66 15.92 13.64 13.22
N GLY A 67 16.63 14.41 12.40
CA GLY A 67 18.10 14.36 12.32
C GLY A 67 18.66 13.16 11.56
N GLN A 68 17.82 12.21 11.11
CA GLN A 68 18.26 11.01 10.39
C GLN A 68 17.73 10.94 8.95
N GLY A 69 16.49 11.39 8.70
CA GLY A 69 15.91 11.43 7.35
C GLY A 69 14.65 10.57 7.19
N TYR A 70 14.46 10.03 5.98
CA TYR A 70 13.26 9.28 5.58
C TYR A 70 13.58 7.80 5.47
N PHE A 71 12.72 6.98 6.06
CA PHE A 71 12.90 5.54 6.18
C PHE A 71 11.72 4.80 5.56
N VAL A 72 12.00 3.66 4.97
CA VAL A 72 10.97 2.67 4.67
C VAL A 72 10.48 2.08 6.00
N PRO A 73 9.15 1.87 6.20
CA PRO A 73 8.63 1.30 7.43
C PRO A 73 9.32 -0.02 7.76
N ASP A 74 9.71 -0.22 9.02
CA ASP A 74 10.23 -1.51 9.49
C ASP A 74 9.08 -2.28 10.13
N LEU A 75 8.44 -3.16 9.36
CA LEU A 75 7.31 -3.95 9.83
C LEU A 75 7.77 -5.32 10.30
N SER A 76 7.36 -5.68 11.52
CA SER A 76 7.38 -7.06 12.01
C SER A 76 6.21 -7.88 11.44
N SER A 77 6.28 -9.20 11.61
CA SER A 77 5.16 -10.07 11.27
C SER A 77 3.94 -9.73 12.14
N GLU A 78 4.15 -9.40 13.41
CA GLU A 78 3.11 -8.98 14.34
C GLU A 78 2.41 -7.71 13.87
N ASP A 79 3.16 -6.71 13.38
CA ASP A 79 2.60 -5.49 12.81
C ASP A 79 1.71 -5.80 11.60
N VAL A 80 2.18 -6.65 10.69
CA VAL A 80 1.39 -7.07 9.51
C VAL A 80 0.10 -7.78 9.93
N VAL A 81 0.18 -8.66 10.93
CA VAL A 81 -1.01 -9.35 11.49
C VAL A 81 -1.99 -8.34 12.09
N GLU A 82 -1.50 -7.39 12.88
CA GLU A 82 -2.33 -6.38 13.51
C GLU A 82 -3.02 -5.48 12.48
N LEU A 83 -2.26 -4.94 11.53
CA LEU A 83 -2.77 -4.08 10.47
C LEU A 83 -3.87 -4.78 9.65
N TYR A 84 -3.66 -6.03 9.24
CA TYR A 84 -4.71 -6.77 8.52
C TYR A 84 -5.94 -7.09 9.37
N ARG A 85 -5.77 -7.37 10.68
CA ARG A 85 -6.91 -7.57 11.59
C ARG A 85 -7.72 -6.29 11.78
N ILE A 86 -7.07 -5.13 11.84
CA ILE A 86 -7.75 -3.84 11.94
C ILE A 86 -8.57 -3.61 10.67
N VAL A 87 -7.98 -3.81 9.49
CA VAL A 87 -8.69 -3.67 8.21
C VAL A 87 -9.86 -4.65 8.13
N GLU A 88 -9.68 -5.92 8.50
CA GLU A 88 -10.75 -6.91 8.55
C GLU A 88 -11.93 -6.41 9.40
N ARG A 89 -11.66 -5.88 10.61
CA ARG A 89 -12.69 -5.33 11.50
C ARG A 89 -13.40 -4.13 10.88
N LEU A 90 -12.66 -3.20 10.27
CA LEU A 90 -13.24 -2.04 9.60
C LEU A 90 -14.12 -2.46 8.42
N VAL A 91 -13.68 -3.42 7.62
CA VAL A 91 -14.42 -3.95 6.47
C VAL A 91 -15.69 -4.68 6.92
N VAL A 92 -15.60 -5.55 7.92
CA VAL A 92 -16.76 -6.30 8.44
C VAL A 92 -17.78 -5.36 9.10
N LEU A 93 -17.32 -4.38 9.88
CA LEU A 93 -18.20 -3.39 10.52
C LEU A 93 -18.98 -2.54 9.50
N ASN A 94 -18.37 -2.25 8.35
CA ASN A 94 -18.96 -1.42 7.30
C ASN A 94 -19.58 -2.23 6.15
N MET A 95 -19.81 -3.54 6.32
CA MET A 95 -20.40 -4.43 5.30
C MET A 95 -21.62 -3.85 4.58
N PRO A 96 -22.60 -3.23 5.26
CA PRO A 96 -23.77 -2.65 4.58
C PRO A 96 -23.40 -1.58 3.53
N ARG A 97 -22.34 -0.78 3.78
CA ARG A 97 -21.94 0.32 2.90
C ARG A 97 -21.26 -0.15 1.61
N PHE A 98 -20.56 -1.29 1.65
CA PHE A 98 -19.91 -1.83 0.45
C PHE A 98 -20.90 -2.34 -0.60
N ALA A 99 -22.05 -2.85 -0.16
CA ALA A 99 -23.13 -3.25 -1.06
C ALA A 99 -23.77 -2.04 -1.77
N ASP A 100 -23.91 -0.92 -1.07
CA ASP A 100 -24.39 0.33 -1.67
C ASP A 100 -23.36 0.95 -2.62
N GLY A 101 -22.07 0.86 -2.25
CA GLY A 101 -20.92 1.29 -3.05
C GLY A 101 -20.70 0.45 -4.32
N ALA A 102 -21.28 -0.75 -4.42
CA ALA A 102 -21.24 -1.58 -5.62
C ALA A 102 -21.81 -0.87 -6.86
N ARG A 103 -22.72 0.10 -6.68
CA ARG A 103 -23.28 0.92 -7.77
C ARG A 103 -22.26 1.87 -8.40
N LEU A 104 -21.15 2.18 -7.70
CA LEU A 104 -20.04 3.01 -8.19
C LEU A 104 -18.95 2.18 -8.88
N ALA A 105 -19.02 0.84 -8.82
CA ALA A 105 -17.96 -0.08 -9.28
C ALA A 105 -18.19 -0.58 -10.72
N THR A 106 -18.59 0.28 -11.65
CA THR A 106 -18.85 -0.08 -13.06
C THR A 106 -17.61 -0.04 -13.97
N ASP A 107 -16.40 0.06 -13.43
CA ASP A 107 -15.14 0.02 -14.17
C ASP A 107 -14.33 -1.28 -13.98
N GLY A 108 -14.81 -2.23 -13.16
CA GLY A 108 -14.28 -3.61 -13.14
C GLY A 108 -12.92 -3.84 -12.46
N ARG A 109 -12.53 -3.09 -11.42
CA ARG A 109 -11.30 -3.37 -10.64
C ARG A 109 -11.58 -4.27 -9.44
N PRO A 110 -10.88 -5.42 -9.22
CA PRO A 110 -9.48 -5.39 -8.79
C PRO A 110 -8.64 -6.65 -9.18
N PRO A 111 -7.45 -6.52 -9.78
CA PRO A 111 -6.59 -7.68 -10.06
C PRO A 111 -5.49 -7.91 -9.00
N CYS A 112 -5.42 -7.11 -7.94
CA CYS A 112 -4.43 -7.25 -6.87
C CYS A 112 -4.87 -6.55 -5.56
N ALA A 113 -4.16 -6.81 -4.46
CA ALA A 113 -4.50 -6.36 -3.11
C ALA A 113 -4.43 -4.83 -2.92
N ARG A 114 -3.49 -4.15 -3.59
CA ARG A 114 -3.37 -2.67 -3.55
C ARG A 114 -4.65 -1.99 -4.02
N VAL A 115 -5.06 -2.32 -5.24
CA VAL A 115 -6.27 -1.75 -5.86
C VAL A 115 -7.51 -2.05 -5.02
N MET A 116 -7.55 -3.22 -4.39
CA MET A 116 -8.64 -3.60 -3.49
C MET A 116 -8.70 -2.73 -2.23
N MET A 117 -7.56 -2.45 -1.59
CA MET A 117 -7.51 -1.58 -0.40
C MET A 117 -7.93 -0.13 -0.73
N ASP A 118 -7.50 0.38 -1.88
CA ASP A 118 -7.88 1.72 -2.35
C ASP A 118 -9.39 1.79 -2.63
N TRP A 119 -9.93 0.79 -3.34
CA TRP A 119 -11.36 0.68 -3.58
C TRP A 119 -12.17 0.61 -2.27
N MET A 120 -11.71 -0.16 -1.28
CA MET A 120 -12.38 -0.24 0.02
C MET A 120 -12.42 1.11 0.73
N ALA A 121 -11.33 1.89 0.65
CA ALA A 121 -11.31 3.23 1.21
C ALA A 121 -12.27 4.17 0.47
N ASP A 122 -12.28 4.12 -0.86
CA ASP A 122 -13.15 4.95 -1.71
C ASP A 122 -14.63 4.65 -1.47
N ALA A 123 -15.01 3.37 -1.38
CA ALA A 123 -16.39 2.95 -1.10
C ALA A 123 -16.91 3.40 0.28
N LEU A 124 -16.01 3.69 1.21
CA LEU A 124 -16.35 4.19 2.55
C LEU A 124 -16.20 5.71 2.67
N ASP A 125 -15.75 6.41 1.64
CA ASP A 125 -15.53 7.86 1.70
C ASP A 125 -16.87 8.65 1.70
N PRO A 126 -16.94 9.82 2.36
CA PRO A 126 -16.05 10.27 3.42
C PRO A 126 -16.38 9.57 4.73
N SER A 127 -15.40 8.85 5.31
CA SER A 127 -15.52 8.31 6.67
C SER A 127 -14.18 8.22 7.37
N TYR A 128 -14.23 8.12 8.70
CA TYR A 128 -13.02 7.84 9.47
C TYR A 128 -12.42 6.47 9.12
N ALA A 129 -13.27 5.47 8.86
CA ALA A 129 -12.84 4.16 8.40
C ALA A 129 -12.07 4.22 7.08
N ALA A 130 -12.54 5.02 6.11
CA ALA A 130 -11.82 5.25 4.86
C ALA A 130 -10.41 5.81 5.11
N ARG A 131 -10.28 6.82 5.99
CA ARG A 131 -8.97 7.39 6.35
C ARG A 131 -8.03 6.37 6.99
N LEU A 132 -8.53 5.55 7.92
CA LEU A 132 -7.74 4.49 8.55
C LEU A 132 -7.29 3.44 7.54
N ILE A 133 -8.16 3.02 6.62
CA ILE A 133 -7.80 2.06 5.56
C ILE A 133 -6.70 2.65 4.68
N ARG A 134 -6.76 3.93 4.30
CA ARG A 134 -5.69 4.57 3.51
C ARG A 134 -4.35 4.64 4.26
N GLN A 135 -4.37 4.96 5.56
CA GLN A 135 -3.16 4.95 6.38
C GLN A 135 -2.57 3.53 6.46
N ILE A 136 -3.40 2.54 6.79
CA ILE A 136 -2.95 1.15 6.86
C ILE A 136 -2.44 0.66 5.50
N SER A 137 -3.12 0.98 4.40
CA SER A 137 -2.68 0.66 3.03
C SER A 137 -1.33 1.29 2.71
N GLY A 138 -1.11 2.57 3.09
CA GLY A 138 0.17 3.24 2.94
C GLY A 138 1.28 2.51 3.70
N ARG A 139 1.05 2.18 4.97
CA ARG A 139 2.03 1.45 5.80
C ARG A 139 2.31 0.05 5.25
N LEU A 140 1.30 -0.62 4.71
CA LEU A 140 1.43 -1.94 4.07
C LEU A 140 1.94 -1.89 2.62
N ALA A 141 2.18 -0.71 2.02
CA ALA A 141 2.54 -0.60 0.60
C ALA A 141 3.70 -1.53 0.18
N PRO A 142 4.79 -1.67 0.96
CA PRO A 142 5.85 -2.63 0.64
C PRO A 142 5.41 -4.10 0.71
N ILE A 143 4.45 -4.44 1.56
CA ILE A 143 3.91 -5.80 1.70
C ILE A 143 2.97 -6.14 0.55
N LEU A 144 2.16 -5.18 0.09
CA LEU A 144 1.21 -5.38 -1.00
C LEU A 144 1.91 -5.76 -2.32
N GLY A 145 3.15 -5.30 -2.53
CA GLY A 145 4.01 -5.75 -3.63
C GLY A 145 4.37 -7.22 -3.54
N VAL A 146 4.80 -7.65 -2.35
CA VAL A 146 5.16 -9.04 -2.06
C VAL A 146 3.95 -9.96 -2.14
N GLU A 147 2.76 -9.51 -1.73
CA GLU A 147 1.54 -10.32 -1.84
C GLU A 147 1.30 -10.82 -3.26
N GLY A 148 1.56 -9.99 -4.27
CA GLY A 148 1.38 -10.37 -5.68
C GLY A 148 2.29 -11.53 -6.13
N LEU A 149 3.36 -11.83 -5.39
CA LEU A 149 4.29 -12.92 -5.68
C LEU A 149 3.95 -14.23 -4.95
N ILE A 150 3.13 -14.16 -3.90
CA ILE A 150 2.89 -15.30 -2.98
C ILE A 150 1.43 -15.72 -2.98
N MET A 151 0.51 -14.76 -3.07
CA MET A 151 -0.93 -14.98 -2.93
C MET A 151 -1.58 -15.29 -4.28
N GLU A 152 -2.75 -15.96 -4.24
CA GLU A 152 -3.53 -16.18 -5.46
C GLU A 152 -4.01 -14.84 -6.04
N PRO A 153 -3.73 -14.52 -7.32
CA PRO A 153 -4.17 -13.26 -7.95
C PRO A 153 -5.69 -13.07 -7.94
N SER A 154 -6.46 -14.17 -7.86
CA SER A 154 -7.92 -14.13 -7.86
C SER A 154 -8.55 -13.77 -6.51
N ASP A 155 -7.80 -13.82 -5.40
CA ASP A 155 -8.36 -13.62 -4.06
C ASP A 155 -9.00 -12.23 -3.84
N PRO A 156 -8.38 -11.11 -4.29
CA PRO A 156 -9.03 -9.80 -4.25
C PRO A 156 -10.31 -9.76 -5.10
N GLY A 157 -10.31 -10.35 -6.29
CA GLY A 157 -11.49 -10.40 -7.16
C GLY A 157 -12.67 -11.16 -6.52
N ARG A 158 -12.39 -12.30 -5.88
CA ARG A 158 -13.41 -13.08 -5.13
C ARG A 158 -13.99 -12.27 -3.97
N LEU A 159 -13.14 -11.55 -3.23
CA LEU A 159 -13.62 -10.70 -2.15
C LEU A 159 -14.48 -9.56 -2.69
N LEU A 160 -14.06 -8.88 -3.77
CA LEU A 160 -14.89 -7.82 -4.35
C LEU A 160 -16.24 -8.37 -4.76
N GLN A 161 -16.25 -9.47 -5.53
CA GLN A 161 -17.48 -10.10 -5.99
C GLN A 161 -18.43 -10.40 -4.82
N ALA A 162 -17.89 -10.91 -3.70
CA ALA A 162 -18.68 -11.16 -2.51
C ALA A 162 -19.21 -9.86 -1.88
N LEU A 163 -18.38 -8.82 -1.75
CA LEU A 163 -18.78 -7.50 -1.22
C LEU A 163 -19.89 -6.84 -2.06
N VAL A 164 -19.87 -7.01 -3.38
CA VAL A 164 -20.87 -6.42 -4.29
C VAL A 164 -22.12 -7.29 -4.50
N SER A 165 -22.07 -8.59 -4.14
CA SER A 165 -23.18 -9.54 -4.36
C SER A 165 -24.45 -9.25 -3.54
N GLY A 166 -24.36 -8.44 -2.48
CA GLY A 166 -25.47 -8.15 -1.57
C GLY A 166 -25.69 -9.21 -0.47
N ASP A 167 -25.14 -10.43 -0.59
CA ASP A 167 -25.16 -11.42 0.50
C ASP A 167 -24.11 -11.08 1.57
N ARG A 168 -24.56 -10.37 2.61
CA ARG A 168 -23.72 -9.91 3.71
C ARG A 168 -23.05 -11.06 4.47
N ALA A 169 -23.74 -12.19 4.64
CA ALA A 169 -23.21 -13.32 5.37
C ALA A 169 -22.09 -14.01 4.57
N ALA A 170 -22.30 -14.20 3.26
CA ALA A 170 -21.26 -14.68 2.36
C ALA A 170 -20.07 -13.70 2.27
N ALA A 171 -20.33 -12.41 2.07
CA ALA A 171 -19.31 -11.37 2.00
C ALA A 171 -18.44 -11.35 3.26
N THR A 172 -19.05 -11.43 4.44
CA THR A 172 -18.32 -11.51 5.72
C THR A 172 -17.45 -12.76 5.79
N ARG A 173 -17.95 -13.94 5.40
CA ARG A 173 -17.15 -15.17 5.41
C ARG A 173 -15.94 -15.07 4.48
N VAL A 174 -16.14 -14.54 3.26
CA VAL A 174 -15.08 -14.36 2.26
C VAL A 174 -14.05 -13.33 2.73
N ALA A 175 -14.48 -12.19 3.26
CA ALA A 175 -13.60 -11.17 3.83
C ALA A 175 -12.71 -11.75 4.94
N ARG A 176 -13.32 -12.44 5.91
CA ARG A 176 -12.56 -13.07 6.99
C ARG A 176 -11.57 -14.11 6.46
N ARG A 177 -11.90 -14.87 5.41
CA ARG A 177 -10.95 -15.82 4.79
C ARG A 177 -9.78 -15.08 4.14
N TYR A 178 -10.06 -14.02 3.38
CA TYR A 178 -9.08 -13.19 2.69
C TYR A 178 -8.04 -12.59 3.64
N PHE A 179 -8.48 -11.98 4.75
CA PHE A 179 -7.57 -11.38 5.74
C PHE A 179 -6.88 -12.45 6.60
N ARG A 180 -7.56 -13.56 6.93
CA ARG A 180 -6.92 -14.68 7.64
C ARG A 180 -5.79 -15.34 6.85
N ALA A 181 -5.91 -15.45 5.53
CA ALA A 181 -4.82 -15.96 4.70
C ALA A 181 -3.57 -15.07 4.82
N ARG A 182 -3.74 -13.74 4.80
CA ARG A 182 -2.66 -12.76 4.93
C ARG A 182 -2.01 -12.77 6.30
N THR A 183 -2.82 -12.79 7.35
CA THR A 183 -2.30 -12.88 8.73
C THR A 183 -1.53 -14.18 8.97
N ARG A 184 -1.97 -15.32 8.41
CA ARG A 184 -1.22 -16.60 8.48
C ARG A 184 0.07 -16.60 7.67
N ALA A 185 0.13 -15.79 6.63
CA ALA A 185 1.31 -15.66 5.76
C ALA A 185 2.27 -14.54 6.20
N ALA A 186 2.01 -13.85 7.31
CA ALA A 186 2.78 -12.65 7.70
C ALA A 186 4.30 -12.92 7.77
N ASP A 187 4.71 -14.03 8.39
CA ASP A 187 6.13 -14.42 8.44
C ASP A 187 6.74 -14.62 7.06
N LEU A 188 5.98 -15.25 6.15
CA LEU A 188 6.41 -15.50 4.79
C LEU A 188 6.50 -14.19 3.97
N LEU A 189 5.54 -13.28 4.15
CA LEU A 189 5.53 -11.96 3.52
C LEU A 189 6.75 -11.13 3.96
N ILE A 190 7.02 -11.05 5.26
CA ILE A 190 8.20 -10.35 5.80
C ILE A 190 9.50 -11.01 5.34
N ALA A 191 9.59 -12.34 5.41
CA ALA A 191 10.78 -13.07 4.98
C ALA A 191 11.06 -12.87 3.49
N ARG A 192 10.02 -12.87 2.65
CA ARG A 192 10.15 -12.65 1.21
C ARG A 192 10.56 -11.21 0.90
N TRP A 193 9.95 -10.22 1.54
CA TRP A 193 10.33 -8.82 1.39
C TRP A 193 11.82 -8.60 1.71
N ARG A 194 12.30 -9.13 2.83
CA ARG A 194 13.72 -9.09 3.21
C ARG A 194 14.64 -9.78 2.20
N ARG A 195 14.17 -10.84 1.53
CA ARG A 195 14.95 -11.60 0.52
C ARG A 195 15.02 -10.94 -0.85
N MET A 196 14.01 -10.18 -1.27
CA MET A 196 14.00 -9.53 -2.59
C MET A 196 15.22 -8.63 -2.82
N GLN A 197 15.82 -8.13 -1.74
CA GLN A 197 17.01 -7.27 -1.77
C GLN A 197 18.35 -8.04 -1.73
N ARG A 198 18.35 -9.30 -1.25
CA ARG A 198 19.57 -10.14 -1.27
C ARG A 198 19.93 -10.60 -2.68
N ILE A 199 18.97 -10.65 -3.60
CA ILE A 199 19.21 -11.03 -4.99
C ILE A 199 19.81 -9.85 -5.74
N VAL A 200 19.22 -8.65 -5.61
CA VAL A 200 19.73 -7.43 -6.26
C VAL A 200 21.14 -7.08 -5.80
N LYS A 201 21.49 -7.21 -4.51
CA LYS A 201 22.86 -6.96 -4.05
C LYS A 201 23.90 -7.96 -4.56
N LYS A 202 23.50 -9.19 -4.89
CA LYS A 202 24.42 -10.25 -5.33
C LYS A 202 24.82 -10.13 -6.81
N ASP A 203 24.06 -9.36 -7.59
CA ASP A 203 24.35 -9.08 -9.00
C ASP A 203 25.30 -7.87 -9.17
N PHE A 204 25.76 -7.25 -8.07
CA PHE A 204 26.70 -6.13 -8.04
C PHE A 204 27.99 -6.41 -7.21
N GLU A 205 28.21 -7.65 -6.79
CA GLU A 205 29.48 -8.15 -6.21
C GLU A 205 30.11 -9.19 -7.16
#